data_AF-A0A5S3X561-F1
#
_entry.id   AF-A0A5S3X561-F1
#
_cell.length_a   1.000
_cell.length_b   1.000
_cell.length_c   1.000
_cell.angle_alpha   90.00
_cell.angle_beta   90.00
_cell.angle_gamma   90.00
#
_symmetry.space_group_name_H-M   'P 1'
#
loop_
_entity.id
_entity.type
_entity.pdbx_description
1 polymer ?
#
loop_
_entity_poly.entity_id
_entity_poly.type
_entity_poly.pdbx_seq_one_letter_code
_entity_poly.pdbx_strand_id
1 'polypeptide(L)'
;MQFEQSNLFKAVQMQGIFSDSKQFADAIPKQSWEQACALYDSECPQDLTEFVARHFDFAPQPELTELQATSVKDYIGQLWQRLARDPQTGNASSLLDLPASYTVPGGRFNEIYYWDSYFTALGLMDAGHVGQVSNMLDNFVSLIERIGHVPNGNRSYYTSRSQPPVTALMVSLLWQTHHQDKAWLRKVTDALQKEHSFWMADSDQLNDELTESRRVVRMPCGGVMNRFWDDCAEPRPESYKEDIESASMLEPEYRALFYRNIRAACESGWDFSSRWLDDPEQLCSINTVQRIPVDLNALLQQLEWQLSECYAALGNSAQSACYLQLSQQRKRLIQAYLWDKEQGWFMDYHIALQTRSQVMSLAGVVPMFLGLASQLQAESMVQRLELDFLKAGGLVTTLTNTAQQWDSPNGWAPLQWFAVKGMLNYGYVKLAVTVARRWLAMLERDFEQHACLLEKYNVVEPGVRAGGGEYLVQQGFGWTNGVTSRLYRLLED
;
A
#
# COMPACT_ATOMS: atom_id res chain seq x y z
N MET A 1 23.57 6.95 14.95
CA MET A 1 23.81 5.55 14.51
C MET A 1 22.47 4.97 14.04
N GLN A 2 22.39 4.09 13.04
CA GLN A 2 21.10 3.43 12.73
C GLN A 2 20.89 2.28 13.71
N PHE A 3 19.87 2.40 14.57
CA PHE A 3 19.57 1.42 15.63
C PHE A 3 19.37 0.01 15.07
N GLU A 4 18.72 -0.09 13.92
CA GLU A 4 18.38 -1.31 13.21
C GLU A 4 19.63 -2.09 12.73
N GLN A 5 20.80 -1.44 12.65
CA GLN A 5 22.06 -2.06 12.27
C GLN A 5 22.88 -2.56 13.47
N SER A 6 22.46 -2.23 14.70
CA SER A 6 23.20 -2.50 15.94
C SER A 6 23.25 -3.99 16.31
N ASN A 7 24.24 -4.37 17.12
CA ASN A 7 24.31 -5.72 17.69
C ASN A 7 23.11 -6.02 18.59
N LEU A 8 22.69 -5.03 19.40
CA LEU A 8 21.51 -5.11 20.26
C LEU A 8 20.27 -5.46 19.44
N PHE A 9 20.02 -4.73 18.34
CA PHE A 9 18.88 -4.97 17.47
C PHE A 9 18.85 -6.39 16.91
N LYS A 10 19.95 -6.81 16.30
CA LYS A 10 20.06 -8.13 15.70
C LYS A 10 19.90 -9.24 16.73
N ALA A 11 20.49 -9.08 17.92
CA ALA A 11 20.39 -10.06 18.99
C ALA A 11 18.96 -10.22 19.51
N VAL A 12 18.26 -9.10 19.78
CA VAL A 12 16.86 -9.12 20.24
C VAL A 12 15.95 -9.74 19.19
N GLN A 13 16.11 -9.38 17.91
CA GLN A 13 15.31 -9.96 16.82
C GLN A 13 15.53 -11.47 16.70
N MET A 14 16.78 -11.92 16.64
CA MET A 14 17.09 -13.34 16.44
C MET A 14 16.77 -14.21 17.66
N GLN A 15 16.78 -13.65 18.87
CA GLN A 15 16.32 -14.38 20.06
C GLN A 15 14.80 -14.58 20.07
N GLY A 16 14.03 -13.81 19.29
CA GLY A 16 12.58 -13.94 19.22
C GLY A 16 11.88 -13.63 20.54
N ILE A 17 12.38 -12.62 21.28
CA ILE A 17 11.80 -12.17 22.56
C ILE A 17 10.35 -11.69 22.35
N PHE A 18 10.10 -11.09 21.18
CA PHE A 18 8.77 -10.70 20.73
C PHE A 18 8.29 -11.66 19.66
N SER A 19 6.98 -11.94 19.66
CA SER A 19 6.34 -12.75 18.62
C SER A 19 6.19 -12.02 17.29
N ASP A 20 6.40 -10.70 17.28
CA ASP A 20 6.36 -9.83 16.09
C ASP A 20 7.65 -9.00 16.06
N SER A 21 8.47 -9.19 15.03
CA SER A 21 9.72 -8.46 14.82
C SER A 21 9.53 -6.93 14.79
N LYS A 22 8.35 -6.44 14.39
CA LYS A 22 8.04 -5.01 14.36
C LYS A 22 7.99 -4.39 15.76
N GLN A 23 7.68 -5.17 16.79
CA GLN A 23 7.59 -4.64 18.15
C GLN A 23 8.91 -4.00 18.59
N PHE A 24 10.06 -4.62 18.30
CA PHE A 24 11.36 -4.03 18.64
C PHE A 24 11.82 -2.97 17.64
N ALA A 25 11.42 -3.05 16.36
CA ALA A 25 11.64 -1.98 15.39
C ALA A 25 10.95 -0.65 15.80
N ASP A 26 9.88 -0.75 16.59
CA ASP A 26 9.12 0.38 17.12
C ASP A 26 9.52 0.81 18.53
N ALA A 27 10.54 0.17 19.12
CA ALA A 27 10.93 0.41 20.50
C ALA A 27 11.37 1.87 20.72
N ILE A 28 10.81 2.49 21.77
CA ILE A 28 11.11 3.87 22.15
C ILE A 28 12.22 3.82 23.20
N PRO A 29 13.42 4.36 22.94
CA PRO A 29 14.48 4.33 23.94
C PRO A 29 14.14 5.26 25.11
N LYS A 30 14.32 4.79 26.35
CA LYS A 30 14.11 5.61 27.56
C LYS A 30 15.10 6.78 27.69
N GLN A 31 16.26 6.66 27.05
CA GLN A 31 17.30 7.71 27.00
C GLN A 31 17.68 8.03 25.56
N SER A 32 18.39 7.11 24.89
CA SER A 32 18.68 7.17 23.45
C SER A 32 19.07 5.78 22.94
N TRP A 33 18.97 5.58 21.62
CA TRP A 33 19.47 4.36 21.00
C TRP A 33 20.97 4.19 21.15
N GLU A 34 21.76 5.26 20.96
CA GLU A 34 23.21 5.22 21.13
C GLU A 34 23.62 4.72 22.51
N GLN A 35 22.95 5.21 23.56
CA GLN A 35 23.26 4.81 24.92
C GLN A 35 22.82 3.38 25.23
N ALA A 36 21.63 2.98 24.79
CA ALA A 36 21.16 1.60 24.96
C ALA A 36 22.08 0.59 24.25
N CYS A 37 22.52 0.90 23.03
CA CYS A 37 23.47 0.06 22.30
C CYS A 37 24.83 0.00 23.00
N ALA A 38 25.38 1.13 23.44
CA ALA A 38 26.66 1.16 24.17
C ALA A 38 26.59 0.36 25.48
N LEU A 39 25.47 0.44 26.21
CA LEU A 39 25.24 -0.36 27.42
C LEU A 39 25.19 -1.85 27.09
N TYR A 40 24.46 -2.25 26.05
CA TYR A 40 24.40 -3.64 25.60
C TYR A 40 25.79 -4.20 25.27
N ASP A 41 26.57 -3.47 24.47
CA ASP A 41 27.91 -3.90 24.06
C ASP A 41 28.90 -3.97 25.25
N SER A 42 28.67 -3.16 26.30
CA SER A 42 29.52 -3.15 27.51
C SER A 42 29.11 -4.18 28.58
N GLU A 43 27.81 -4.37 28.80
CA GLU A 43 27.28 -5.25 29.84
C GLU A 43 27.22 -6.70 29.37
N CYS A 44 27.13 -6.95 28.06
CA CYS A 44 26.93 -8.28 27.45
C CYS A 44 25.83 -9.08 28.18
N PRO A 45 24.61 -8.52 28.32
CA PRO A 45 23.55 -9.10 29.13
C PRO A 45 23.16 -10.49 28.61
N GLN A 46 22.99 -11.45 29.53
CA GLN A 46 22.49 -12.79 29.19
C GLN A 46 20.96 -12.80 29.01
N ASP A 47 20.25 -11.99 29.80
CA ASP A 47 18.80 -11.82 29.69
C ASP A 47 18.46 -10.54 28.91
N LEU A 48 18.18 -10.72 27.62
CA LEU A 48 17.78 -9.60 26.76
C LEU A 48 16.36 -9.12 27.05
N THR A 49 15.50 -9.94 27.67
CA THR A 49 14.14 -9.53 28.03
C THR A 49 14.20 -8.47 29.13
N GLU A 50 14.98 -8.75 30.18
CA GLU A 50 15.22 -7.79 31.26
C GLU A 50 15.94 -6.54 30.75
N PHE A 51 16.94 -6.70 29.89
CA PHE A 51 17.65 -5.57 29.29
C PHE A 51 16.71 -4.64 28.51
N VAL A 52 15.86 -5.21 27.65
CA VAL A 52 14.89 -4.44 26.85
C VAL A 52 13.89 -3.74 27.76
N ALA A 53 13.32 -4.43 28.75
CA ALA A 53 12.36 -3.83 29.69
C ALA A 53 12.97 -2.65 30.48
N ARG A 54 14.27 -2.71 30.80
CA ARG A 54 14.97 -1.64 31.52
C ARG A 54 15.20 -0.39 30.65
N HIS A 55 15.42 -0.54 29.34
CA HIS A 55 15.92 0.54 28.47
C HIS A 55 14.95 1.04 27.40
N PHE A 56 13.83 0.35 27.19
CA PHE A 56 12.85 0.70 26.16
C PHE A 56 11.42 0.75 26.70
N ASP A 57 10.61 1.60 26.08
CA ASP A 57 9.16 1.67 26.20
C ASP A 57 8.51 1.34 24.85
N PHE A 58 7.20 1.08 24.86
CA PHE A 58 6.41 0.78 23.66
C PHE A 58 5.15 1.63 23.64
N ALA A 59 4.74 2.04 22.43
CA ALA A 59 3.56 2.87 22.26
C ALA A 59 2.27 2.11 22.64
N PRO A 60 1.29 2.77 23.27
CA PRO A 60 -0.01 2.17 23.54
C PRO A 60 -0.82 1.98 22.24
N GLN A 61 -1.75 1.02 22.26
CA GLN A 61 -2.67 0.69 21.14
C GLN A 61 -4.13 0.93 21.56
N PRO A 62 -4.57 2.18 21.71
CA PRO A 62 -5.91 2.50 22.24
C PRO A 62 -7.07 1.96 21.39
N GLU A 63 -6.86 1.80 20.08
CA GLU A 63 -7.83 1.26 19.13
C GLU A 63 -8.20 -0.21 19.38
N LEU A 64 -7.34 -0.97 20.08
CA LEU A 64 -7.61 -2.37 20.44
C LEU A 64 -8.50 -2.49 21.69
N THR A 65 -8.76 -1.38 22.40
CA THR A 65 -9.72 -1.39 23.50
C THR A 65 -11.12 -1.68 22.93
N GLU A 66 -11.92 -2.47 23.64
CA GLU A 66 -13.28 -2.80 23.18
C GLU A 66 -14.14 -1.52 23.01
N LEU A 67 -15.02 -1.54 22.00
CA LEU A 67 -16.00 -0.50 21.73
C LEU A 67 -17.39 -1.07 21.98
N GLN A 68 -18.22 -0.33 22.71
CA GLN A 68 -19.64 -0.68 22.90
C GLN A 68 -20.44 -0.15 21.71
N ALA A 69 -20.22 -0.76 20.55
CA ALA A 69 -20.87 -0.39 19.30
C ALA A 69 -22.04 -1.32 18.97
N THR A 70 -23.14 -0.75 18.52
CA THR A 70 -24.40 -1.47 18.24
C THR A 70 -24.55 -1.92 16.79
N SER A 71 -23.69 -1.41 15.90
CA SER A 71 -23.64 -1.75 14.48
C SER A 71 -22.26 -1.43 13.90
N VAL A 72 -21.97 -1.93 12.71
CA VAL A 72 -20.74 -1.60 11.96
C VAL A 72 -20.60 -0.09 11.73
N LYS A 73 -21.70 0.59 11.38
CA LYS A 73 -21.71 2.06 11.15
C LYS A 73 -21.36 2.84 12.44
N ASP A 74 -21.92 2.41 13.56
CA ASP A 74 -21.64 2.97 14.89
C ASP A 74 -20.18 2.72 15.32
N TYR A 75 -19.69 1.48 15.12
CA TYR A 75 -18.30 1.12 15.38
C TYR A 75 -17.32 2.00 14.60
N ILE A 76 -17.53 2.16 13.30
CA ILE A 76 -16.69 3.02 12.44
C ILE A 76 -16.69 4.47 12.95
N GLY A 77 -17.88 5.00 13.29
CA GLY A 77 -18.02 6.37 13.79
C GLY A 77 -17.23 6.62 15.09
N GLN A 78 -17.25 5.66 16.02
CA GLN A 78 -16.49 5.75 17.28
C GLN A 78 -14.99 5.55 17.06
N LEU A 79 -14.61 4.67 16.14
CA LEU A 79 -13.22 4.27 15.96
C LEU A 79 -12.34 5.34 15.31
N TRP A 80 -12.89 6.27 14.53
CA TRP A 80 -12.11 7.35 13.91
C TRP A 80 -11.29 8.16 14.92
N GLN A 81 -11.87 8.45 16.09
CA GLN A 81 -11.15 9.17 17.14
C GLN A 81 -10.01 8.36 17.75
N ARG A 82 -10.12 7.02 17.80
CA ARG A 82 -9.08 6.15 18.34
C ARG A 82 -7.95 5.87 17.35
N LEU A 83 -8.23 5.96 16.05
CA LEU A 83 -7.24 5.83 14.99
C LEU A 83 -6.51 7.16 14.70
N ALA A 84 -7.04 8.28 15.18
CA ALA A 84 -6.37 9.56 15.06
C ALA A 84 -5.09 9.60 15.91
N ARG A 85 -4.07 10.28 15.39
CA ARG A 85 -2.81 10.60 16.06
C ARG A 85 -2.55 12.09 15.91
N ASP A 86 -2.14 12.70 17.00
CA ASP A 86 -1.70 14.09 17.01
C ASP A 86 -0.30 14.23 16.39
N PRO A 87 0.04 15.41 15.83
CA PRO A 87 1.39 15.67 15.36
C PRO A 87 2.39 15.50 16.52
N GLN A 88 3.47 14.78 16.26
CA GLN A 88 4.58 14.59 17.20
C GLN A 88 5.83 15.27 16.67
N THR A 89 6.61 15.86 17.59
CA THR A 89 7.89 16.51 17.30
C THR A 89 8.99 15.97 18.19
N GLY A 90 10.16 15.68 17.63
CA GLY A 90 11.32 15.22 18.38
C GLY A 90 11.19 13.79 18.88
N ASN A 91 10.53 12.92 18.11
CA ASN A 91 10.40 11.52 18.48
C ASN A 91 11.80 10.83 18.51
N ALA A 92 12.12 10.17 19.63
CA ALA A 92 13.38 9.48 19.84
C ALA A 92 13.40 8.03 19.28
N SER A 93 12.28 7.58 18.72
CA SER A 93 12.10 6.25 18.12
C SER A 93 12.23 6.32 16.59
N SER A 94 11.86 5.21 15.93
CA SER A 94 11.81 5.11 14.47
C SER A 94 10.70 5.95 13.84
N LEU A 95 9.70 6.41 14.60
CA LEU A 95 8.59 7.20 14.07
C LEU A 95 9.07 8.59 13.61
N LEU A 96 8.80 8.93 12.36
CA LEU A 96 9.16 10.21 11.76
C LEU A 96 8.11 11.27 12.08
N ASP A 97 8.56 12.45 12.47
CA ASP A 97 7.70 13.60 12.76
C ASP A 97 6.81 13.96 11.55
N LEU A 98 5.56 14.30 11.84
CA LEU A 98 4.56 14.79 10.88
C LEU A 98 3.97 16.11 11.37
N PRO A 99 3.80 17.11 10.49
CA PRO A 99 3.36 18.46 10.89
C PRO A 99 1.89 18.56 11.29
N ALA A 100 1.05 17.59 10.92
CA ALA A 100 -0.39 17.61 11.18
C ALA A 100 -0.90 16.26 11.70
N SER A 101 -2.12 16.25 12.25
CA SER A 101 -2.76 15.00 12.70
C SER A 101 -2.96 14.02 11.55
N TYR A 102 -2.97 12.73 11.85
CA TYR A 102 -3.16 11.67 10.86
C TYR A 102 -3.99 10.52 11.42
N THR A 103 -4.50 9.66 10.54
CA THR A 103 -5.25 8.46 10.92
C THR A 103 -4.40 7.24 10.58
N VAL A 104 -4.22 6.32 11.53
CA VAL A 104 -3.48 5.07 11.32
C VAL A 104 -4.42 3.94 10.92
N PRO A 105 -3.93 2.83 10.33
CA PRO A 105 -4.76 1.67 10.05
C PRO A 105 -5.32 1.00 11.32
N GLY A 106 -4.48 0.83 12.36
CA GLY A 106 -4.84 0.23 13.64
C GLY A 106 -4.09 -1.08 13.97
N GLY A 107 -3.96 -1.39 15.26
CA GLY A 107 -3.26 -2.58 15.74
C GLY A 107 -1.74 -2.38 15.72
N ARG A 108 -0.99 -3.31 15.11
CA ARG A 108 0.47 -3.17 14.96
C ARG A 108 0.89 -1.96 14.11
N PHE A 109 -0.03 -1.43 13.31
CA PHE A 109 0.19 -0.32 12.39
C PHE A 109 -0.10 1.01 13.08
N ASN A 110 0.90 1.52 13.80
CA ASN A 110 0.79 2.75 14.62
C ASN A 110 1.43 3.98 13.94
N GLU A 111 1.66 3.87 12.64
CA GLU A 111 2.17 4.91 11.75
C GLU A 111 1.15 5.15 10.63
N ILE A 112 1.23 6.30 9.96
CA ILE A 112 0.49 6.49 8.71
C ILE A 112 1.07 5.54 7.67
N TYR A 113 0.20 4.84 6.93
CA TYR A 113 0.57 4.07 5.75
C TYR A 113 0.08 4.78 4.49
N TYR A 114 0.91 4.78 3.45
CA TYR A 114 0.70 5.66 2.30
C TYR A 114 -0.59 5.35 1.55
N TRP A 115 -0.75 4.14 0.98
CA TRP A 115 -1.93 3.85 0.16
C TRP A 115 -3.20 3.60 0.98
N ASP A 116 -3.09 3.04 2.19
CA ASP A 116 -4.17 2.86 3.18
C ASP A 116 -4.92 4.16 3.46
N SER A 117 -4.16 5.26 3.50
CA SER A 117 -4.67 6.59 3.77
C SER A 117 -5.70 7.06 2.74
N TYR A 118 -5.58 6.67 1.47
CA TYR A 118 -6.58 7.03 0.47
C TYR A 118 -7.93 6.38 0.77
N PHE A 119 -7.93 5.10 1.09
CA PHE A 119 -9.16 4.37 1.41
C PHE A 119 -9.76 4.85 2.73
N THR A 120 -8.92 5.12 3.72
CA THR A 120 -9.32 5.75 4.99
C THR A 120 -9.95 7.12 4.74
N ALA A 121 -9.34 7.94 3.87
CA ALA A 121 -9.86 9.25 3.50
C ALA A 121 -11.25 9.19 2.85
N LEU A 122 -11.59 8.13 2.11
CA LEU A 122 -12.95 7.96 1.58
C LEU A 122 -14.00 7.97 2.70
N GLY A 123 -13.77 7.23 3.77
CA GLY A 123 -14.69 7.19 4.91
C GLY A 123 -14.67 8.46 5.74
N LEU A 124 -13.49 9.06 5.94
CA LEU A 124 -13.38 10.36 6.61
C LEU A 124 -14.16 11.46 5.87
N MET A 125 -14.10 11.47 4.52
CA MET A 125 -14.89 12.38 3.70
C MET A 125 -16.40 12.13 3.89
N ASP A 126 -16.82 10.87 3.97
CA ASP A 126 -18.24 10.52 4.19
C ASP A 126 -18.73 10.89 5.59
N ALA A 127 -17.86 10.82 6.59
CA ALA A 127 -18.11 11.26 7.96
C ALA A 127 -17.98 12.79 8.15
N GLY A 128 -17.63 13.55 7.11
CA GLY A 128 -17.47 15.01 7.19
C GLY A 128 -16.15 15.49 7.79
N HIS A 129 -15.18 14.61 7.99
CA HIS A 129 -13.85 14.92 8.53
C HIS A 129 -12.88 15.43 7.45
N VAL A 130 -13.31 16.39 6.61
CA VAL A 130 -12.52 16.93 5.50
C VAL A 130 -11.18 17.51 5.98
N GLY A 131 -11.16 18.20 7.12
CA GLY A 131 -9.93 18.75 7.71
C GLY A 131 -8.89 17.67 8.04
N GLN A 132 -9.31 16.49 8.50
CA GLN A 132 -8.40 15.38 8.76
C GLN A 132 -7.78 14.83 7.46
N VAL A 133 -8.55 14.81 6.36
CA VAL A 133 -8.06 14.42 5.03
C VAL A 133 -7.06 15.45 4.50
N SER A 134 -7.32 16.75 4.68
CA SER A 134 -6.37 17.81 4.37
C SER A 134 -5.07 17.67 5.16
N ASN A 135 -5.14 17.36 6.46
CA ASN A 135 -3.96 17.14 7.31
C ASN A 135 -3.13 15.95 6.82
N MET A 136 -3.78 14.85 6.43
CA MET A 136 -3.08 13.68 5.86
C MET A 136 -2.38 14.01 4.54
N LEU A 137 -3.00 14.80 3.66
CA LEU A 137 -2.33 15.28 2.43
C LEU A 137 -1.14 16.20 2.75
N ASP A 138 -1.27 17.08 3.74
CA ASP A 138 -0.17 17.96 4.17
C ASP A 138 1.00 17.16 4.77
N ASN A 139 0.71 16.06 5.45
CA ASN A 139 1.72 15.11 5.90
C ASN A 139 2.44 14.43 4.73
N PHE A 140 1.73 14.02 3.67
CA PHE A 140 2.37 13.50 2.44
C PHE A 140 3.27 14.53 1.77
N VAL A 141 2.79 15.77 1.62
CA VAL A 141 3.59 16.89 1.09
C VAL A 141 4.87 17.06 1.92
N SER A 142 4.76 17.07 3.25
CA SER A 142 5.92 17.22 4.14
C SER A 142 6.93 16.07 4.01
N LEU A 143 6.46 14.84 3.85
CA LEU A 143 7.33 13.67 3.65
C LEU A 143 8.05 13.77 2.28
N ILE A 144 7.32 14.10 1.21
CA ILE A 144 7.90 14.30 -0.12
C ILE A 144 8.96 15.42 -0.09
N GLU A 145 8.70 16.52 0.62
CA GLU A 145 9.65 17.63 0.70
C GLU A 145 10.94 17.28 1.45
N ARG A 146 10.85 16.48 2.52
CA ARG A 146 12.00 16.14 3.38
C ARG A 146 12.76 14.90 2.92
N ILE A 147 12.06 13.92 2.35
CA ILE A 147 12.57 12.57 2.04
C ILE A 147 12.69 12.36 0.53
N GLY A 148 11.88 13.06 -0.27
CA GLY A 148 11.82 12.93 -1.73
C GLY A 148 10.61 12.13 -2.23
N HIS A 149 9.97 11.35 -1.36
CA HIS A 149 8.77 10.55 -1.62
C HIS A 149 7.97 10.34 -0.34
N VAL A 150 6.75 9.80 -0.47
CA VAL A 150 6.02 9.28 0.69
C VAL A 150 6.55 7.86 0.97
N PRO A 151 7.21 7.61 2.13
CA PRO A 151 7.63 6.26 2.50
C PRO A 151 6.43 5.32 2.70
N ASN A 152 6.66 4.00 2.72
CA ASN A 152 5.63 2.99 2.97
C ASN A 152 4.74 3.37 4.19
N GLY A 153 5.39 3.72 5.31
CA GLY A 153 4.80 4.47 6.40
C GLY A 153 5.81 5.43 7.03
N ASN A 154 5.40 6.27 7.97
CA ASN A 154 6.28 7.29 8.57
C ASN A 154 7.27 6.73 9.62
N ARG A 155 8.06 5.70 9.25
CA ARG A 155 9.12 5.12 10.07
C ARG A 155 10.47 5.20 9.36
N SER A 156 11.57 5.32 10.11
CA SER A 156 12.95 5.37 9.59
C SER A 156 13.26 4.19 8.67
N TYR A 157 12.88 2.98 9.07
CA TYR A 157 13.13 1.75 8.31
C TYR A 157 12.26 1.60 7.04
N TYR A 158 11.30 2.52 6.82
CA TYR A 158 10.50 2.59 5.60
C TYR A 158 11.02 3.61 4.58
N THR A 159 12.00 4.46 4.90
CA THR A 159 12.45 5.52 3.98
C THR A 159 13.13 5.01 2.72
N SER A 160 13.50 3.73 2.65
CA SER A 160 14.14 3.14 1.46
C SER A 160 13.16 2.77 0.33
N ARG A 161 11.84 2.80 0.61
CA ARG A 161 10.77 2.48 -0.35
C ARG A 161 9.54 3.35 -0.15
N SER A 162 8.67 3.40 -1.15
CA SER A 162 7.35 4.03 -1.08
C SER A 162 6.25 2.98 -0.84
N GLN A 163 5.07 3.23 -1.42
CA GLN A 163 3.92 2.35 -1.55
C GLN A 163 3.15 2.73 -2.84
N PRO A 164 2.04 2.08 -3.24
CA PRO A 164 1.27 2.50 -4.42
C PRO A 164 0.91 4.00 -4.37
N PRO A 165 1.23 4.79 -5.43
CA PRO A 165 1.17 6.25 -5.33
C PRO A 165 -0.26 6.79 -5.38
N VAL A 166 -0.75 7.25 -4.23
CA VAL A 166 -2.11 7.76 -4.05
C VAL A 166 -2.19 9.25 -3.74
N THR A 167 -1.08 10.01 -3.68
CA THR A 167 -1.13 11.48 -3.45
C THR A 167 -2.03 12.16 -4.49
N ALA A 168 -1.93 11.76 -5.76
CA ALA A 168 -2.79 12.27 -6.83
C ALA A 168 -4.28 11.99 -6.58
N LEU A 169 -4.61 10.83 -6.04
CA LEU A 169 -5.99 10.48 -5.67
C LEU A 169 -6.49 11.30 -4.46
N MET A 170 -5.63 11.55 -3.48
CA MET A 170 -5.93 12.42 -2.34
C MET A 170 -6.20 13.87 -2.80
N VAL A 171 -5.39 14.37 -3.74
CA VAL A 171 -5.62 15.68 -4.39
C VAL A 171 -6.96 15.68 -5.12
N SER A 172 -7.31 14.61 -5.85
CA SER A 172 -8.62 14.50 -6.51
C SER A 172 -9.80 14.52 -5.53
N LEU A 173 -9.67 13.89 -4.34
CA LEU A 173 -10.72 13.91 -3.31
C LEU A 173 -11.01 15.33 -2.79
N LEU A 174 -9.97 16.15 -2.66
CA LEU A 174 -10.04 17.52 -2.14
C LEU A 174 -10.23 18.56 -3.26
N TRP A 175 -10.22 18.16 -4.52
CA TRP A 175 -10.22 19.08 -5.65
C TRP A 175 -11.42 20.03 -5.65
N GLN A 176 -12.63 19.51 -5.46
CA GLN A 176 -13.85 20.33 -5.55
C GLN A 176 -13.88 21.48 -4.55
N THR A 177 -13.29 21.31 -3.35
CA THR A 177 -13.25 22.35 -2.31
C THR A 177 -12.00 23.23 -2.39
N HIS A 178 -10.90 22.77 -3.00
CA HIS A 178 -9.61 23.47 -2.97
C HIS A 178 -9.08 23.98 -4.31
N HIS A 179 -9.61 23.57 -5.47
CA HIS A 179 -9.05 23.93 -6.79
C HIS A 179 -9.03 25.43 -7.12
N GLN A 180 -9.71 26.27 -6.33
CA GLN A 180 -9.67 27.73 -6.48
C GLN A 180 -8.57 28.37 -5.61
N ASP A 181 -8.05 27.66 -4.62
CA ASP A 181 -6.94 28.11 -3.77
C ASP A 181 -5.61 27.90 -4.50
N LYS A 182 -5.04 29.00 -4.99
CA LYS A 182 -3.76 29.01 -5.71
C LYS A 182 -2.56 28.67 -4.82
N ALA A 183 -2.66 28.86 -3.50
CA ALA A 183 -1.59 28.48 -2.58
C ALA A 183 -1.61 26.96 -2.37
N TRP A 184 -2.79 26.39 -2.14
CA TRP A 184 -2.97 24.94 -2.08
C TRP A 184 -2.53 24.26 -3.38
N LEU A 185 -2.99 24.78 -4.54
CA LEU A 185 -2.60 24.23 -5.84
C LEU A 185 -1.08 24.23 -6.04
N ARG A 186 -0.38 25.32 -5.74
CA ARG A 186 1.09 25.37 -5.84
C ARG A 186 1.74 24.32 -4.96
N LYS A 187 1.35 24.27 -3.68
CA LYS A 187 1.85 23.29 -2.70
C LYS A 187 1.71 21.84 -3.20
N VAL A 188 0.53 21.45 -3.66
CA VAL A 188 0.30 20.07 -4.12
C VAL A 188 0.93 19.79 -5.48
N THR A 189 1.03 20.79 -6.37
CA THR A 189 1.71 20.63 -7.67
C THR A 189 3.19 20.35 -7.49
N ASP A 190 3.86 21.12 -6.62
CA ASP A 190 5.29 20.96 -6.34
C ASP A 190 5.55 19.58 -5.71
N ALA A 191 4.69 19.13 -4.78
CA ALA A 191 4.78 17.81 -4.18
C ALA A 191 4.56 16.68 -5.20
N LEU A 192 3.50 16.75 -6.02
CA LEU A 192 3.23 15.76 -7.07
C LEU A 192 4.36 15.69 -8.10
N GLN A 193 5.00 16.83 -8.44
CA GLN A 193 6.12 16.85 -9.35
C GLN A 193 7.34 16.15 -8.74
N LYS A 194 7.66 16.40 -7.46
CA LYS A 194 8.74 15.71 -6.76
C LYS A 194 8.49 14.22 -6.65
N GLU A 195 7.27 13.81 -6.32
CA GLU A 195 6.90 12.40 -6.30
C GLU A 195 7.02 11.75 -7.69
N HIS A 196 6.57 12.43 -8.75
CA HIS A 196 6.79 11.96 -10.13
C HIS A 196 8.28 11.76 -10.42
N SER A 197 9.13 12.71 -10.02
CA SER A 197 10.58 12.61 -10.18
C SER A 197 11.19 11.43 -9.41
N PHE A 198 10.67 11.09 -8.23
CA PHE A 198 11.08 9.88 -7.51
C PHE A 198 10.79 8.61 -8.30
N TRP A 199 9.56 8.48 -8.82
CA TRP A 199 9.18 7.31 -9.62
C TRP A 199 9.94 7.22 -10.95
N MET A 200 10.27 8.37 -11.54
CA MET A 200 10.97 8.46 -12.82
C MET A 200 12.49 8.63 -12.69
N ALA A 201 13.05 8.44 -11.50
CA ALA A 201 14.49 8.54 -11.25
C ALA A 201 15.27 7.60 -12.19
N ASP A 202 16.36 8.10 -12.76
CA ASP A 202 17.23 7.44 -13.76
C ASP A 202 16.61 7.20 -15.14
N SER A 203 15.39 7.67 -15.41
CA SER A 203 14.75 7.47 -16.72
C SER A 203 15.51 8.10 -17.90
N ASP A 204 16.26 9.16 -17.65
CA ASP A 204 17.13 9.86 -18.61
C ASP A 204 18.43 9.10 -18.92
N GLN A 205 18.82 8.16 -18.07
CA GLN A 205 20.00 7.32 -18.26
C GLN A 205 19.69 6.08 -19.11
N LEU A 206 18.42 5.72 -19.23
CA LEU A 206 18.00 4.53 -19.97
C LEU A 206 18.30 4.67 -21.46
N ASN A 207 18.91 3.64 -22.02
CA ASN A 207 19.28 3.55 -23.43
C ASN A 207 19.21 2.08 -23.90
N ASP A 208 19.75 1.75 -25.08
CA ASP A 208 19.62 0.39 -25.64
C ASP A 208 20.50 -0.63 -24.87
N GLU A 209 21.50 -0.16 -24.12
CA GLU A 209 22.41 -0.96 -23.30
C GLU A 209 21.96 -1.01 -21.83
N LEU A 210 21.51 0.12 -21.27
CA LEU A 210 20.93 0.20 -19.93
C LEU A 210 19.41 0.31 -20.03
N THR A 211 18.72 -0.82 -20.03
CA THR A 211 17.26 -0.87 -20.20
C THR A 211 16.48 -0.78 -18.89
N GLU A 212 17.15 -0.92 -17.75
CA GLU A 212 16.53 -0.96 -16.42
C GLU A 212 17.38 -0.20 -15.41
N SER A 213 16.76 0.66 -14.61
CA SER A 213 17.38 1.22 -13.40
C SER A 213 16.31 1.43 -12.35
N ARG A 214 16.55 0.94 -11.13
CA ARG A 214 15.65 1.14 -9.97
C ARG A 214 14.17 0.89 -10.33
N ARG A 215 13.36 1.94 -10.39
CA ARG A 215 11.90 1.94 -10.61
C ARG A 215 11.51 2.10 -12.07
N VAL A 216 12.45 2.31 -12.99
CA VAL A 216 12.19 2.57 -14.41
C VAL A 216 12.71 1.46 -15.32
N VAL A 217 11.91 1.13 -16.33
CA VAL A 217 12.16 0.07 -17.31
C VAL A 217 11.85 0.61 -18.69
N ARG A 218 12.83 0.57 -19.60
CA ARG A 218 12.66 0.93 -21.00
C ARG A 218 12.14 -0.29 -21.77
N MET A 219 10.93 -0.15 -22.31
CA MET A 219 10.26 -1.17 -23.08
C MET A 219 10.82 -1.27 -24.50
N PRO A 220 10.62 -2.41 -25.21
CA PRO A 220 11.11 -2.59 -26.59
C PRO A 220 10.67 -1.50 -27.59
N CYS A 221 9.51 -0.86 -27.36
CA CYS A 221 9.05 0.26 -28.19
C CYS A 221 9.74 1.61 -27.86
N GLY A 222 10.68 1.64 -26.91
CA GLY A 222 11.39 2.82 -26.44
C GLY A 222 10.65 3.61 -25.34
N GLY A 223 9.39 3.27 -25.02
CA GLY A 223 8.66 3.88 -23.91
C GLY A 223 9.15 3.42 -22.54
N VAL A 224 8.95 4.24 -21.51
CA VAL A 224 9.36 3.91 -20.13
C VAL A 224 8.14 3.53 -19.30
N MET A 225 8.24 2.41 -18.59
CA MET A 225 7.26 1.94 -17.60
C MET A 225 7.94 1.77 -16.26
N ASN A 226 7.14 1.55 -15.21
CA ASN A 226 7.65 1.46 -13.85
C ASN A 226 7.46 0.09 -13.23
N ARG A 227 8.34 -0.23 -12.28
CA ARG A 227 8.26 -1.37 -11.37
C ARG A 227 8.43 -0.91 -9.93
N PHE A 228 8.00 -1.75 -8.98
CA PHE A 228 8.35 -1.56 -7.58
C PHE A 228 9.81 -1.93 -7.32
N TRP A 229 10.45 -1.19 -6.42
CA TRP A 229 11.86 -1.30 -6.08
C TRP A 229 12.11 -0.64 -4.71
N ASP A 230 12.70 -1.36 -3.76
CA ASP A 230 13.28 -0.75 -2.56
C ASP A 230 14.76 -0.44 -2.81
N ASP A 231 15.28 0.68 -2.32
CA ASP A 231 16.70 1.06 -2.51
C ASP A 231 17.68 0.25 -1.63
N CYS A 232 17.19 -0.45 -0.62
CA CYS A 232 17.90 -1.39 0.24
C CYS A 232 17.73 -2.85 -0.23
N ALA A 233 18.77 -3.67 -0.02
CA ALA A 233 18.82 -5.11 -0.32
C ALA A 233 19.26 -5.93 0.91
N GLU A 234 18.77 -5.56 2.09
CA GLU A 234 19.07 -6.22 3.37
C GLU A 234 17.78 -6.68 4.06
N PRO A 235 17.79 -7.53 5.09
CA PRO A 235 16.58 -7.88 5.84
C PRO A 235 15.80 -6.66 6.32
N ARG A 236 14.48 -6.71 6.27
CA ARG A 236 13.56 -5.68 6.77
C ARG A 236 13.67 -5.57 8.29
N PRO A 237 13.92 -4.39 8.89
CA PRO A 237 13.95 -4.25 10.34
C PRO A 237 12.67 -4.73 11.04
N GLU A 238 11.51 -4.49 10.43
CA GLU A 238 10.20 -4.87 10.94
C GLU A 238 9.84 -6.36 10.76
N SER A 239 10.65 -7.11 10.00
CA SER A 239 10.51 -8.56 9.75
C SER A 239 11.91 -9.22 9.69
N TYR A 240 12.82 -8.82 10.59
CA TYR A 240 14.24 -9.12 10.44
C TYR A 240 14.52 -10.61 10.55
N LYS A 241 13.91 -11.26 11.55
CA LYS A 241 14.07 -12.70 11.79
C LYS A 241 13.47 -13.50 10.63
N GLU A 242 12.27 -13.12 10.19
CA GLU A 242 11.53 -13.78 9.12
C GLU A 242 12.31 -13.73 7.79
N ASP A 243 12.89 -12.58 7.45
CA ASP A 243 13.71 -12.41 6.24
C ASP A 243 14.99 -13.26 6.32
N ILE A 244 15.68 -13.26 7.46
CA ILE A 244 16.89 -14.06 7.68
C ILE A 244 16.59 -15.56 7.58
N GLU A 245 15.51 -16.03 8.21
CA GLU A 245 15.10 -17.43 8.19
C GLU A 245 14.69 -17.85 6.77
N SER A 246 13.94 -17.01 6.05
CA SER A 246 13.53 -17.26 4.67
C SER A 246 14.71 -17.33 3.70
N ALA A 247 15.76 -16.52 3.94
CA ALA A 247 16.98 -16.52 3.13
C ALA A 247 18.00 -17.59 3.54
N SER A 248 17.76 -18.34 4.63
CA SER A 248 18.75 -19.27 5.20
C SER A 248 19.18 -20.38 4.24
N MET A 249 18.25 -20.85 3.40
CA MET A 249 18.46 -21.89 2.40
C MET A 249 19.03 -21.37 1.08
N LEU A 250 19.15 -20.04 0.93
CA LEU A 250 19.73 -19.43 -0.26
C LEU A 250 21.25 -19.28 -0.11
N GLU A 251 21.97 -19.54 -1.20
CA GLU A 251 23.40 -19.24 -1.28
C GLU A 251 23.65 -17.73 -1.09
N PRO A 252 24.78 -17.33 -0.48
CA PRO A 252 25.05 -15.94 -0.13
C PRO A 252 24.89 -14.93 -1.27
N GLU A 253 25.25 -15.32 -2.50
CA GLU A 253 25.12 -14.47 -3.70
C GLU A 253 23.68 -14.12 -4.09
N TYR A 254 22.69 -14.96 -3.72
CA TYR A 254 21.28 -14.72 -4.06
C TYR A 254 20.52 -13.92 -3.00
N ARG A 255 21.05 -13.82 -1.78
CA ARG A 255 20.34 -13.22 -0.64
C ARG A 255 20.01 -11.75 -0.85
N ALA A 256 20.94 -10.97 -1.40
CA ALA A 256 20.69 -9.54 -1.65
C ALA A 256 19.54 -9.31 -2.65
N LEU A 257 19.46 -10.12 -3.71
CA LEU A 257 18.36 -10.03 -4.67
C LEU A 257 17.04 -10.50 -4.06
N PHE A 258 17.07 -11.57 -3.25
CA PHE A 258 15.90 -12.01 -2.50
C PHE A 258 15.36 -10.90 -1.59
N TYR A 259 16.20 -10.27 -0.78
CA TYR A 259 15.80 -9.15 0.09
C TYR A 259 15.26 -7.96 -0.71
N ARG A 260 15.87 -7.64 -1.86
CA ARG A 260 15.36 -6.59 -2.77
C ARG A 260 13.95 -6.91 -3.25
N ASN A 261 13.69 -8.15 -3.65
CA ASN A 261 12.37 -8.58 -4.13
C ASN A 261 11.32 -8.57 -3.00
N ILE A 262 11.67 -9.07 -1.83
CA ILE A 262 10.82 -9.01 -0.63
C ILE A 262 10.41 -7.57 -0.31
N ARG A 263 11.39 -6.66 -0.27
CA ARG A 263 11.12 -5.24 0.01
C ARG A 263 10.35 -4.54 -1.11
N ALA A 264 10.62 -4.88 -2.37
CA ALA A 264 9.85 -4.37 -3.51
C ALA A 264 8.39 -4.85 -3.45
N ALA A 265 8.12 -6.07 -2.99
CA ALA A 265 6.75 -6.53 -2.74
C ALA A 265 6.08 -5.74 -1.61
N CYS A 266 6.82 -5.34 -0.57
CA CYS A 266 6.31 -4.43 0.45
C CYS A 266 6.03 -3.01 -0.12
N GLU A 267 6.85 -2.51 -1.05
CA GLU A 267 6.57 -1.27 -1.80
C GLU A 267 5.32 -1.40 -2.67
N SER A 268 4.97 -2.62 -3.10
CA SER A 268 3.74 -2.85 -3.87
C SER A 268 2.47 -2.78 -3.03
N GLY A 269 2.58 -2.89 -1.70
CA GLY A 269 1.46 -3.11 -0.79
C GLY A 269 0.89 -4.54 -0.82
N TRP A 270 1.46 -5.45 -1.63
CA TRP A 270 1.03 -6.84 -1.79
C TRP A 270 2.12 -7.81 -1.27
N ASP A 271 2.48 -7.69 0.00
CA ASP A 271 3.45 -8.54 0.71
C ASP A 271 2.73 -9.70 1.45
N PHE A 272 2.74 -10.95 0.99
CA PHE A 272 3.13 -11.40 -0.34
C PHE A 272 1.95 -12.01 -1.08
N SER A 273 2.21 -12.33 -2.36
CA SER A 273 1.23 -12.82 -3.32
C SER A 273 1.93 -13.68 -4.35
N SER A 274 1.25 -14.72 -4.85
CA SER A 274 1.61 -15.49 -6.05
C SER A 274 1.88 -14.59 -7.26
N ARG A 275 1.29 -13.39 -7.29
CA ARG A 275 1.55 -12.34 -8.29
C ARG A 275 3.04 -12.06 -8.52
N TRP A 276 3.85 -12.20 -7.47
CA TRP A 276 5.29 -11.92 -7.49
C TRP A 276 6.17 -13.16 -7.56
N LEU A 277 5.59 -14.35 -7.47
CA LEU A 277 6.33 -15.60 -7.36
C LEU A 277 6.47 -16.25 -8.74
N ASP A 278 7.65 -16.79 -9.00
CA ASP A 278 7.86 -17.67 -10.17
C ASP A 278 7.33 -19.09 -9.88
N ASP A 279 7.37 -19.52 -8.61
CA ASP A 279 6.67 -20.69 -8.07
C ASP A 279 5.69 -20.24 -6.97
N PRO A 280 4.36 -20.36 -7.19
CA PRO A 280 3.35 -19.86 -6.25
C PRO A 280 3.38 -20.53 -4.87
N GLU A 281 4.04 -21.68 -4.71
CA GLU A 281 4.14 -22.39 -3.43
C GLU A 281 5.37 -21.95 -2.61
N GLN A 282 6.32 -21.24 -3.23
CA GLN A 282 7.64 -20.96 -2.65
C GLN A 282 7.92 -19.46 -2.61
N LEU A 283 7.92 -18.86 -1.41
CA LEU A 283 8.28 -17.44 -1.24
C LEU A 283 9.71 -17.13 -1.71
N CYS A 284 10.64 -18.09 -1.64
CA CYS A 284 12.01 -17.92 -2.13
C CYS A 284 12.10 -17.70 -3.65
N SER A 285 11.04 -18.01 -4.41
CA SER A 285 10.93 -17.74 -5.84
C SER A 285 10.47 -16.30 -6.17
N ILE A 286 10.36 -15.43 -5.17
CA ILE A 286 9.89 -14.06 -5.34
C ILE A 286 10.79 -13.26 -6.29
N ASN A 287 10.16 -12.66 -7.29
CA ASN A 287 10.82 -11.98 -8.40
C ASN A 287 10.11 -10.66 -8.79
N THR A 288 9.70 -9.91 -7.78
CA THR A 288 8.95 -8.65 -7.90
C THR A 288 9.62 -7.62 -8.82
N VAL A 289 10.94 -7.47 -8.76
CA VAL A 289 11.66 -6.47 -9.58
C VAL A 289 11.69 -6.83 -11.07
N GLN A 290 11.32 -8.06 -11.44
CA GLN A 290 11.17 -8.46 -12.84
C GLN A 290 9.74 -8.30 -13.36
N ARG A 291 8.83 -7.70 -12.57
CA ARG A 291 7.44 -7.45 -12.95
C ARG A 291 7.19 -5.96 -13.16
N ILE A 292 6.47 -5.64 -14.23
CA ILE A 292 5.88 -4.32 -14.49
C ILE A 292 4.43 -4.38 -14.02
N PRO A 293 4.10 -3.78 -12.85
CA PRO A 293 2.80 -3.92 -12.24
C PRO A 293 1.76 -3.03 -12.91
N VAL A 294 0.57 -3.58 -13.15
CA VAL A 294 -0.50 -2.84 -13.84
C VAL A 294 -1.16 -1.75 -13.00
N ASP A 295 -1.29 -1.98 -11.71
CA ASP A 295 -1.75 -1.00 -10.73
C ASP A 295 -0.78 0.19 -10.61
N LEU A 296 0.52 -0.07 -10.46
CA LEU A 296 1.52 1.01 -10.37
C LEU A 296 1.48 1.92 -11.61
N ASN A 297 1.52 1.33 -12.80
CA ASN A 297 1.54 2.12 -14.03
C ASN A 297 0.22 2.87 -14.26
N ALA A 298 -0.92 2.31 -13.84
CA ALA A 298 -2.20 3.01 -13.88
C ALA A 298 -2.22 4.20 -12.89
N LEU A 299 -1.74 4.02 -11.66
CA LEU A 299 -1.65 5.09 -10.66
C LEU A 299 -0.68 6.20 -11.09
N LEU A 300 0.44 5.87 -11.74
CA LEU A 300 1.36 6.87 -12.29
C LEU A 300 0.74 7.64 -13.47
N GLN A 301 -0.11 7.01 -14.27
CA GLN A 301 -0.85 7.71 -15.32
C GLN A 301 -1.82 8.74 -14.71
N GLN A 302 -2.48 8.38 -13.60
CA GLN A 302 -3.34 9.28 -12.84
C GLN A 302 -2.54 10.43 -12.23
N LEU A 303 -1.32 10.16 -11.74
CA LEU A 303 -0.43 11.19 -11.23
C LEU A 303 -0.03 12.20 -12.31
N GLU A 304 0.37 11.72 -13.49
CA GLU A 304 0.68 12.57 -14.65
C GLU A 304 -0.55 13.39 -15.10
N TRP A 305 -1.74 12.78 -15.11
CA TRP A 305 -2.97 13.50 -15.45
C TRP A 305 -3.30 14.57 -14.39
N GLN A 306 -3.19 14.25 -13.11
CA GLN A 306 -3.47 15.19 -12.02
C GLN A 306 -2.48 16.37 -12.04
N LEU A 307 -1.21 16.14 -12.38
CA LEU A 307 -0.23 17.21 -12.63
C LEU A 307 -0.67 18.12 -13.78
N SER A 308 -1.16 17.55 -14.88
CA SER A 308 -1.71 18.34 -15.99
C SER A 308 -2.85 19.27 -15.54
N GLU A 309 -3.80 18.74 -14.75
CA GLU A 309 -4.93 19.51 -14.23
C GLU A 309 -4.47 20.60 -13.26
N CYS A 310 -3.53 20.29 -12.36
CA CYS A 310 -2.93 21.25 -11.45
C CYS A 310 -2.27 22.42 -12.19
N TYR A 311 -1.43 22.13 -13.20
CA TYR A 311 -0.78 23.17 -13.99
C TYR A 311 -1.78 23.99 -14.83
N ALA A 312 -2.81 23.36 -15.39
CA ALA A 312 -3.89 24.07 -16.08
C ALA A 312 -4.61 25.03 -15.14
N ALA A 313 -4.96 24.54 -13.93
CA ALA A 313 -5.59 25.35 -12.90
C ALA A 313 -4.68 26.50 -12.43
N LEU A 314 -3.35 26.35 -12.47
CA LEU A 314 -2.38 27.42 -12.19
C LEU A 314 -2.15 28.37 -13.37
N GLY A 315 -2.71 28.11 -14.56
CA GLY A 315 -2.51 28.92 -15.76
C GLY A 315 -1.20 28.63 -16.51
N ASN A 316 -0.54 27.51 -16.21
CA ASN A 316 0.69 27.07 -16.88
C ASN A 316 0.37 26.05 -17.98
N SER A 317 -0.08 26.54 -19.13
CA SER A 317 -0.51 25.69 -20.25
C SER A 317 0.61 24.82 -20.82
N ALA A 318 1.87 25.28 -20.75
CA ALA A 318 3.01 24.52 -21.28
C ALA A 318 3.28 23.26 -20.45
N GLN A 319 3.34 23.38 -19.12
CA GLN A 319 3.52 22.22 -18.23
C GLN A 319 2.29 21.32 -18.23
N SER A 320 1.09 21.89 -18.30
CA SER A 320 -0.14 21.11 -18.45
C SER A 320 -0.08 20.20 -19.69
N ALA A 321 0.25 20.78 -20.86
CA ALA A 321 0.37 20.01 -22.10
C ALA A 321 1.47 18.92 -22.02
N CYS A 322 2.61 19.22 -21.38
CA CYS A 322 3.69 18.26 -21.17
C CYS A 322 3.21 17.02 -20.39
N TYR A 323 2.63 17.23 -19.21
CA TYR A 323 2.15 16.13 -18.38
C TYR A 323 0.95 15.39 -18.97
N LEU A 324 0.09 16.08 -19.73
CA LEU A 324 -0.97 15.43 -20.50
C LEU A 324 -0.39 14.48 -21.56
N GLN A 325 0.68 14.87 -22.24
CA GLN A 325 1.35 14.00 -23.22
C GLN A 325 1.98 12.77 -22.54
N LEU A 326 2.64 12.93 -21.40
CA LEU A 326 3.19 11.82 -20.61
C LEU A 326 2.08 10.84 -20.20
N SER A 327 0.99 11.38 -19.63
CA SER A 327 -0.18 10.60 -19.24
C SER A 327 -0.77 9.79 -20.40
N GLN A 328 -0.90 10.40 -21.58
CA GLN A 328 -1.38 9.71 -22.78
C GLN A 328 -0.40 8.64 -23.28
N GLN A 329 0.91 8.90 -23.19
CA GLN A 329 1.93 7.92 -23.55
C GLN A 329 1.89 6.71 -22.63
N ARG A 330 1.79 6.92 -21.32
CA ARG A 330 1.66 5.84 -20.34
C ARG A 330 0.38 5.04 -20.54
N LYS A 331 -0.75 5.70 -20.83
CA LYS A 331 -2.00 5.01 -21.22
C LYS A 331 -1.79 4.08 -22.43
N ARG A 332 -1.06 4.53 -23.46
CA ARG A 332 -0.73 3.68 -24.62
C ARG A 332 0.16 2.48 -24.23
N LEU A 333 1.13 2.66 -23.34
CA LEU A 333 1.99 1.59 -22.86
C LEU A 333 1.22 0.55 -22.04
N ILE A 334 0.33 1.00 -21.14
CA ILE A 334 -0.58 0.11 -20.39
C ILE A 334 -1.41 -0.74 -21.36
N GLN A 335 -1.98 -0.12 -22.40
CA GLN A 335 -2.77 -0.82 -23.41
C GLN A 335 -1.94 -1.81 -24.23
N ALA A 336 -0.69 -1.49 -24.55
CA ALA A 336 0.17 -2.36 -25.35
C ALA A 336 0.72 -3.56 -24.55
N TYR A 337 1.26 -3.30 -23.36
CA TYR A 337 2.00 -4.31 -22.61
C TYR A 337 1.15 -5.04 -21.58
N LEU A 338 0.12 -4.40 -21.04
CA LEU A 338 -0.59 -4.91 -19.87
C LEU A 338 -2.01 -5.40 -20.18
N TRP A 339 -2.63 -5.01 -21.29
CA TRP A 339 -3.91 -5.60 -21.70
C TRP A 339 -3.69 -6.95 -22.38
N ASP A 340 -4.25 -8.02 -21.80
CA ASP A 340 -4.33 -9.32 -22.45
C ASP A 340 -5.70 -9.51 -23.12
N LYS A 341 -5.70 -9.54 -24.45
CA LYS A 341 -6.93 -9.66 -25.25
C LYS A 341 -7.56 -11.06 -25.15
N GLU A 342 -6.76 -12.10 -25.00
CA GLU A 342 -7.26 -13.48 -24.95
C GLU A 342 -7.93 -13.74 -23.60
N GLN A 343 -7.29 -13.27 -22.51
CA GLN A 343 -7.85 -13.39 -21.17
C GLN A 343 -8.97 -12.39 -20.90
N GLY A 344 -9.01 -11.27 -21.63
CA GLY A 344 -9.96 -10.19 -21.38
C GLY A 344 -9.65 -9.43 -20.09
N TRP A 345 -8.38 -9.32 -19.74
CA TRP A 345 -7.93 -8.81 -18.44
C TRP A 345 -6.64 -8.02 -18.55
N PHE A 346 -6.43 -7.08 -17.61
CA PHE A 346 -5.16 -6.38 -17.44
C PHE A 346 -4.22 -7.20 -16.55
N MET A 347 -3.05 -7.54 -17.07
CA MET A 347 -2.04 -8.39 -16.44
C MET A 347 -0.75 -7.60 -16.22
N ASP A 348 0.05 -8.00 -15.24
CA ASP A 348 1.44 -7.53 -15.13
C ASP A 348 2.28 -8.08 -16.30
N TYR A 349 3.40 -7.43 -16.58
CA TYR A 349 4.35 -7.87 -17.61
C TYR A 349 5.68 -8.31 -17.00
N HIS A 350 6.21 -9.44 -17.44
CA HIS A 350 7.50 -9.96 -17.00
C HIS A 350 8.61 -9.44 -17.92
N ILE A 351 9.58 -8.73 -17.34
CA ILE A 351 10.62 -8.01 -18.10
C ILE A 351 11.55 -9.00 -18.82
N ALA A 352 12.19 -9.90 -18.08
CA ALA A 352 13.13 -10.88 -18.67
C ALA A 352 12.47 -11.83 -19.69
N LEU A 353 11.26 -12.33 -19.41
CA LEU A 353 10.55 -13.25 -20.29
C LEU A 353 9.85 -12.55 -21.47
N GLN A 354 9.69 -11.23 -21.41
CA GLN A 354 8.95 -10.43 -22.37
C GLN A 354 7.51 -10.91 -22.63
N THR A 355 6.86 -11.45 -21.60
CA THR A 355 5.50 -11.98 -21.66
C THR A 355 4.64 -11.40 -20.54
N ARG A 356 3.31 -11.47 -20.70
CA ARG A 356 2.39 -11.15 -19.60
C ARG A 356 2.40 -12.26 -18.55
N SER A 357 2.23 -11.87 -17.29
CA SER A 357 2.05 -12.79 -16.17
C SER A 357 0.86 -13.71 -16.44
N GLN A 358 0.91 -14.92 -15.89
CA GLN A 358 -0.22 -15.87 -15.92
C GLN A 358 -1.13 -15.70 -14.69
N VAL A 359 -0.69 -14.96 -13.66
CA VAL A 359 -1.46 -14.75 -12.44
C VAL A 359 -2.48 -13.64 -12.66
N MET A 360 -3.75 -14.01 -12.72
CA MET A 360 -4.85 -13.03 -12.79
C MET A 360 -5.16 -12.52 -11.39
N SER A 361 -4.86 -11.23 -11.15
CA SER A 361 -5.11 -10.55 -9.88
C SER A 361 -6.08 -9.38 -10.03
N LEU A 362 -6.69 -8.96 -8.93
CA LEU A 362 -7.55 -7.78 -8.90
C LEU A 362 -6.80 -6.47 -9.17
N ALA A 363 -5.47 -6.44 -9.22
CA ALA A 363 -4.73 -5.26 -9.69
C ALA A 363 -5.17 -4.85 -11.11
N GLY A 364 -5.61 -5.82 -11.93
CA GLY A 364 -6.16 -5.56 -13.27
C GLY A 364 -7.40 -4.67 -13.30
N VAL A 365 -8.09 -4.46 -12.16
CA VAL A 365 -9.24 -3.54 -12.11
C VAL A 365 -8.83 -2.08 -11.96
N VAL A 366 -7.57 -1.77 -11.60
CA VAL A 366 -7.12 -0.39 -11.37
C VAL A 366 -7.18 0.47 -12.65
N PRO A 367 -6.81 -0.02 -13.84
CA PRO A 367 -7.09 0.69 -15.10
C PRO A 367 -8.58 0.97 -15.33
N MET A 368 -9.48 0.07 -14.94
CA MET A 368 -10.93 0.31 -15.04
C MET A 368 -11.38 1.36 -14.02
N PHE A 369 -10.90 1.28 -12.77
CA PHE A 369 -11.14 2.31 -11.75
C PHE A 369 -10.75 3.72 -12.23
N LEU A 370 -9.61 3.86 -12.92
CA LEU A 370 -9.09 5.14 -13.42
C LEU A 370 -9.61 5.55 -14.82
N GLY A 371 -10.57 4.83 -15.41
CA GLY A 371 -11.11 5.21 -16.72
C GLY A 371 -10.15 4.97 -17.91
N LEU A 372 -9.20 4.04 -17.76
CA LEU A 372 -8.19 3.73 -18.77
C LEU A 372 -8.59 2.59 -19.72
N ALA A 373 -9.52 1.73 -19.31
CA ALA A 373 -10.13 0.72 -20.16
C ALA A 373 -11.01 1.37 -21.26
N SER A 374 -11.23 0.64 -22.35
CA SER A 374 -12.33 0.92 -23.28
C SER A 374 -13.63 0.27 -22.79
N GLN A 375 -14.77 0.67 -23.33
CA GLN A 375 -16.06 0.05 -22.98
C GLN A 375 -16.07 -1.48 -23.22
N LEU A 376 -15.48 -1.94 -24.33
CA LEU A 376 -15.35 -3.37 -24.66
C LEU A 376 -14.44 -4.11 -23.69
N GLN A 377 -13.34 -3.48 -23.26
CA GLN A 377 -12.47 -4.06 -22.23
C GLN A 377 -13.20 -4.16 -20.90
N ALA A 378 -13.91 -3.11 -20.49
CA ALA A 378 -14.70 -3.10 -19.27
C ALA A 378 -15.80 -4.18 -19.29
N GLU A 379 -16.45 -4.40 -20.43
CA GLU A 379 -17.43 -5.49 -20.60
C GLU A 379 -16.80 -6.86 -20.34
N SER A 380 -15.65 -7.13 -20.96
CA SER A 380 -14.92 -8.38 -20.78
C SER A 380 -14.46 -8.57 -19.33
N MET A 381 -13.92 -7.52 -18.71
CA MET A 381 -13.50 -7.54 -17.31
C MET A 381 -14.67 -7.80 -16.36
N VAL A 382 -15.84 -7.19 -16.60
CA VAL A 382 -17.04 -7.42 -15.79
C VAL A 382 -17.49 -8.87 -15.85
N GLN A 383 -17.41 -9.52 -17.02
CA GLN A 383 -17.69 -10.94 -17.15
C GLN A 383 -16.70 -11.79 -16.34
N ARG A 384 -15.39 -11.50 -16.42
CA ARG A 384 -14.37 -12.19 -15.61
C ARG A 384 -14.58 -11.96 -14.10
N LEU A 385 -14.95 -10.74 -13.69
CA LEU A 385 -15.26 -10.42 -12.30
C LEU A 385 -16.43 -11.25 -11.77
N GLU A 386 -17.51 -11.37 -12.55
CA GLU A 386 -18.70 -12.14 -12.15
C GLU A 386 -18.44 -13.64 -12.12
N LEU A 387 -17.73 -14.17 -13.10
CA LEU A 387 -17.50 -15.61 -13.26
C LEU A 387 -16.41 -16.14 -12.33
N ASP A 388 -15.28 -15.42 -12.22
CA ASP A 388 -14.07 -15.98 -11.61
C ASP A 388 -13.78 -15.39 -10.23
N PHE A 389 -13.88 -14.06 -10.10
CA PHE A 389 -13.46 -13.36 -8.89
C PHE A 389 -14.54 -13.28 -7.82
N LEU A 390 -15.81 -13.14 -8.20
CA LEU A 390 -16.92 -12.95 -7.27
C LEU A 390 -17.24 -14.25 -6.52
N LYS A 391 -17.12 -14.19 -5.20
CA LYS A 391 -17.44 -15.26 -4.26
C LYS A 391 -18.55 -14.82 -3.29
N ALA A 392 -18.78 -15.61 -2.24
CA ALA A 392 -19.88 -15.38 -1.31
C ALA A 392 -19.75 -14.06 -0.54
N GLY A 393 -18.52 -13.69 -0.16
CA GLY A 393 -18.21 -12.49 0.64
C GLY A 393 -17.62 -11.31 -0.14
N GLY A 394 -17.49 -11.38 -1.46
CA GLY A 394 -16.84 -10.34 -2.27
C GLY A 394 -15.91 -10.92 -3.33
N LEU A 395 -14.92 -10.13 -3.76
CA LEU A 395 -13.96 -10.53 -4.79
C LEU A 395 -12.66 -11.06 -4.17
N VAL A 396 -12.18 -12.21 -4.64
CA VAL A 396 -10.87 -12.76 -4.25
C VAL A 396 -9.73 -11.93 -4.81
N THR A 397 -8.60 -11.89 -4.10
CA THR A 397 -7.43 -11.09 -4.48
C THR A 397 -6.78 -11.54 -5.78
N THR A 398 -6.64 -12.86 -5.93
CA THR A 398 -6.17 -13.54 -7.14
C THR A 398 -7.03 -14.79 -7.37
N LEU A 399 -6.92 -15.40 -8.54
CA LEU A 399 -7.51 -16.72 -8.81
C LEU A 399 -6.62 -17.89 -8.34
N THR A 400 -5.44 -17.59 -7.79
CA THR A 400 -4.50 -18.57 -7.27
C THR A 400 -4.72 -18.75 -5.77
N ASN A 401 -4.80 -20.00 -5.30
CA ASN A 401 -4.86 -20.30 -3.87
C ASN A 401 -3.46 -20.63 -3.36
N THR A 402 -2.95 -19.83 -2.43
CA THR A 402 -1.64 -20.05 -1.79
C THR A 402 -1.74 -19.76 -0.29
N ALA A 403 -0.67 -20.04 0.45
CA ALA A 403 -0.56 -19.64 1.85
C ALA A 403 -0.29 -18.13 2.06
N GLN A 404 -0.15 -17.35 0.98
CA GLN A 404 0.15 -15.93 1.04
C GLN A 404 -1.12 -15.10 1.27
N GLN A 405 -0.97 -13.95 1.94
CA GLN A 405 -2.14 -13.16 2.34
C GLN A 405 -2.82 -12.40 1.20
N TRP A 406 -2.09 -12.03 0.16
CA TRP A 406 -2.62 -11.36 -1.04
C TRP A 406 -2.93 -12.35 -2.16
N ASP A 407 -3.63 -13.44 -1.82
CA ASP A 407 -4.13 -14.47 -2.73
C ASP A 407 -5.52 -14.96 -2.30
N SER A 408 -6.16 -15.79 -3.13
CA SER A 408 -7.34 -16.54 -2.69
C SER A 408 -7.01 -17.38 -1.44
N PRO A 409 -7.92 -17.47 -0.44
CA PRO A 409 -9.32 -17.06 -0.46
C PRO A 409 -9.59 -15.64 0.05
N ASN A 410 -8.53 -14.85 0.29
CA ASN A 410 -8.67 -13.54 0.92
C ASN A 410 -9.21 -12.49 -0.06
N GLY A 411 -10.02 -11.58 0.46
CA GLY A 411 -10.40 -10.32 -0.16
C GLY A 411 -10.05 -9.14 0.73
N TRP A 412 -9.65 -8.03 0.09
CA TRP A 412 -9.20 -6.81 0.76
C TRP A 412 -10.09 -5.64 0.36
N ALA A 413 -10.44 -4.80 1.33
CA ALA A 413 -11.34 -3.66 1.14
C ALA A 413 -10.90 -2.71 0.00
N PRO A 414 -9.60 -2.34 -0.13
CA PRO A 414 -9.09 -1.56 -1.27
C PRO A 414 -9.51 -2.09 -2.64
N LEU A 415 -9.39 -3.41 -2.84
CA LEU A 415 -9.62 -4.06 -4.12
C LEU A 415 -11.12 -4.17 -4.43
N GLN A 416 -11.95 -4.34 -3.39
CA GLN A 416 -13.40 -4.26 -3.54
C GLN A 416 -13.81 -2.87 -4.04
N TRP A 417 -13.26 -1.81 -3.42
CA TRP A 417 -13.57 -0.44 -3.82
C TRP A 417 -13.14 -0.15 -5.25
N PHE A 418 -11.91 -0.50 -5.64
CA PHE A 418 -11.45 -0.30 -7.01
C PHE A 418 -12.35 -1.02 -8.03
N ALA A 419 -12.75 -2.26 -7.76
CA ALA A 419 -13.63 -3.00 -8.66
C ALA A 419 -15.04 -2.37 -8.71
N VAL A 420 -15.65 -2.07 -7.56
CA VAL A 420 -16.99 -1.45 -7.48
C VAL A 420 -17.00 -0.10 -8.20
N LYS A 421 -16.08 0.80 -7.85
CA LYS A 421 -16.02 2.13 -8.47
C LYS A 421 -15.65 2.05 -9.95
N GLY A 422 -14.76 1.14 -10.35
CA GLY A 422 -14.43 0.87 -11.74
C GLY A 422 -15.66 0.43 -12.55
N MET A 423 -16.43 -0.55 -12.06
CA MET A 423 -17.65 -1.00 -12.72
C MET A 423 -18.67 0.14 -12.87
N LEU A 424 -18.84 0.96 -11.83
CA LEU A 424 -19.74 2.11 -11.87
C LEU A 424 -19.32 3.16 -12.89
N ASN A 425 -18.02 3.41 -13.06
CA ASN A 425 -17.50 4.36 -14.04
C ASN A 425 -17.84 3.97 -15.50
N TYR A 426 -18.18 2.70 -15.76
CA TYR A 426 -18.56 2.17 -17.08
C TYR A 426 -20.03 1.74 -17.16
N GLY A 427 -20.85 2.07 -16.15
CA GLY A 427 -22.29 1.80 -16.14
C GLY A 427 -22.72 0.39 -15.68
N TYR A 428 -21.81 -0.44 -15.18
CA TYR A 428 -22.11 -1.81 -14.74
C TYR A 428 -22.61 -1.86 -13.28
N VAL A 429 -23.75 -1.20 -13.03
CA VAL A 429 -24.31 -0.99 -11.69
C VAL A 429 -24.70 -2.30 -10.99
N LYS A 430 -25.32 -3.25 -11.71
CA LYS A 430 -25.87 -4.48 -11.12
C LYS A 430 -24.80 -5.32 -10.42
N LEU A 431 -23.68 -5.57 -11.09
CA LEU A 431 -22.59 -6.36 -10.51
C LEU A 431 -21.88 -5.58 -9.39
N ALA A 432 -21.65 -4.27 -9.58
CA ALA A 432 -21.06 -3.40 -8.56
C ALA A 432 -21.86 -3.44 -7.23
N VAL A 433 -23.18 -3.31 -7.31
CA VAL A 433 -24.08 -3.41 -6.15
C VAL A 433 -24.06 -4.81 -5.54
N THR A 434 -23.94 -5.86 -6.36
CA THR A 434 -23.84 -7.24 -5.87
C THR A 434 -22.56 -7.46 -5.06
N VAL A 435 -21.41 -6.99 -5.57
CA VAL A 435 -20.13 -7.04 -4.86
C VAL A 435 -20.22 -6.27 -3.54
N ALA A 436 -20.72 -5.04 -3.57
CA ALA A 436 -20.86 -4.19 -2.39
C ALA A 436 -21.73 -4.86 -1.30
N ARG A 437 -22.90 -5.39 -1.69
CA ARG A 437 -23.81 -6.07 -0.74
C ARG A 437 -23.22 -7.34 -0.15
N ARG A 438 -22.52 -8.16 -0.94
CA ARG A 438 -21.87 -9.39 -0.44
C ARG A 438 -20.75 -9.07 0.55
N TRP A 439 -19.95 -8.07 0.23
CA TRP A 439 -18.89 -7.59 1.11
C TRP A 439 -19.46 -7.07 2.44
N LEU A 440 -20.42 -6.14 2.40
CA LEU A 440 -21.03 -5.57 3.61
C LEU A 440 -21.71 -6.63 4.47
N ALA A 441 -22.48 -7.56 3.87
CA ALA A 441 -23.17 -8.61 4.61
C ALA A 441 -22.19 -9.58 5.32
N MET A 442 -21.02 -9.83 4.72
CA MET A 442 -19.96 -10.61 5.36
C MET A 442 -19.37 -9.84 6.56
N LEU A 443 -19.07 -8.55 6.39
CA LEU A 443 -18.52 -7.72 7.47
C LEU A 443 -19.49 -7.58 8.64
N GLU A 444 -20.77 -7.37 8.37
CA GLU A 444 -21.81 -7.25 9.40
C GLU A 444 -21.95 -8.53 10.21
N ARG A 445 -21.93 -9.70 9.54
CA ARG A 445 -21.97 -11.00 10.21
C ARG A 445 -20.72 -11.26 11.06
N ASP A 446 -19.55 -10.92 10.56
CA ASP A 446 -18.28 -11.07 11.30
C ASP A 446 -18.28 -10.14 12.53
N PHE A 447 -18.75 -8.91 12.35
CA PHE A 447 -18.90 -7.93 13.41
C PHE A 447 -19.86 -8.38 14.52
N GLU A 448 -20.99 -9.02 14.20
CA GLU A 448 -21.92 -9.59 15.20
C GLU A 448 -21.25 -10.61 16.12
N GLN A 449 -20.20 -11.29 15.65
CA GLN A 449 -19.49 -12.33 16.41
C GLN A 449 -18.26 -11.80 17.15
N HIS A 450 -17.61 -10.77 16.61
CA HIS A 450 -16.29 -10.33 17.04
C HIS A 450 -16.22 -8.87 17.50
N ALA A 451 -17.30 -8.09 17.32
CA ALA A 451 -17.41 -6.68 17.70
C ALA A 451 -16.28 -5.77 17.18
N CYS A 452 -15.64 -6.16 16.07
CA CYS A 452 -14.57 -5.41 15.45
C CYS A 452 -14.50 -5.65 13.94
N LEU A 453 -13.73 -4.81 13.24
CA LEU A 453 -13.40 -4.98 11.83
C LEU A 453 -11.91 -5.31 11.67
N LEU A 454 -11.62 -6.17 10.70
CA LEU A 454 -10.31 -6.70 10.38
C LEU A 454 -9.71 -6.06 9.10
N GLU A 455 -8.41 -6.27 8.90
CA GLU A 455 -7.68 -5.83 7.69
C GLU A 455 -8.16 -6.53 6.39
N LYS A 456 -8.54 -7.81 6.48
CA LYS A 456 -8.86 -8.71 5.36
C LYS A 456 -9.82 -9.82 5.79
N TYR A 457 -10.50 -10.44 4.80
CA TYR A 457 -11.55 -11.43 5.05
C TYR A 457 -11.50 -12.59 4.06
N ASN A 458 -11.91 -13.79 4.48
CA ASN A 458 -12.11 -14.91 3.57
C ASN A 458 -13.42 -14.70 2.81
N VAL A 459 -13.32 -14.35 1.53
CA VAL A 459 -14.50 -14.06 0.70
C VAL A 459 -15.09 -15.31 0.06
N VAL A 460 -14.36 -16.43 0.06
CA VAL A 460 -14.85 -17.72 -0.44
C VAL A 460 -15.82 -18.35 0.56
N GLU A 461 -15.42 -18.39 1.83
CA GLU A 461 -16.14 -18.99 2.94
C GLU A 461 -16.35 -17.97 4.08
N PRO A 462 -17.35 -17.09 3.98
CA PRO A 462 -17.69 -16.13 5.04
C PRO A 462 -17.91 -16.81 6.39
N GLY A 463 -17.27 -16.28 7.44
CA GLY A 463 -17.26 -16.86 8.79
C GLY A 463 -16.03 -17.72 9.11
N VAL A 464 -15.21 -18.05 8.10
CA VAL A 464 -13.85 -18.56 8.32
C VAL A 464 -12.91 -17.37 8.41
N ARG A 465 -12.11 -17.29 9.47
CA ARG A 465 -11.14 -16.20 9.64
C ARG A 465 -10.11 -16.25 8.52
N ALA A 466 -9.84 -15.10 7.91
CA ALA A 466 -8.76 -14.96 6.94
C ALA A 466 -7.40 -15.28 7.58
N GLY A 467 -6.44 -15.69 6.76
CA GLY A 467 -5.09 -16.03 7.22
C GLY A 467 -4.04 -15.77 6.15
N GLY A 468 -2.90 -16.43 6.31
CA GLY A 468 -1.76 -16.32 5.39
C GLY A 468 -0.88 -15.11 5.66
N GLY A 469 0.32 -15.13 5.07
CA GLY A 469 1.36 -14.13 5.28
C GLY A 469 2.16 -14.34 6.58
N GLU A 470 2.94 -13.32 6.96
CA GLU A 470 3.93 -13.40 8.04
C GLU A 470 3.40 -13.03 9.42
N TYR A 471 2.20 -12.46 9.51
CA TYR A 471 1.64 -11.95 10.77
C TYR A 471 0.14 -12.24 10.91
N LEU A 472 -0.34 -12.19 12.16
CA LEU A 472 -1.75 -12.41 12.49
C LEU A 472 -2.62 -11.28 11.95
N VAL A 473 -3.86 -11.62 11.56
CA VAL A 473 -4.84 -10.64 11.06
C VAL A 473 -5.06 -9.50 12.06
N GLN A 474 -4.90 -8.26 11.61
CA GLN A 474 -5.03 -7.06 12.44
C GLN A 474 -6.46 -6.56 12.59
N GLN A 475 -6.73 -5.95 13.75
CA GLN A 475 -7.99 -5.29 14.11
C GLN A 475 -7.88 -3.77 13.89
N GLY A 476 -8.98 -3.17 13.44
CA GLY A 476 -9.10 -1.74 13.18
C GLY A 476 -10.24 -1.51 12.20
N PHE A 477 -10.03 -1.49 10.88
CA PHE A 477 -8.80 -1.25 10.15
C PHE A 477 -9.08 -0.10 9.17
N GLY A 478 -8.20 0.90 9.09
CA GLY A 478 -8.45 2.17 8.41
C GLY A 478 -9.11 2.05 7.02
N TRP A 479 -8.56 1.25 6.11
CA TRP A 479 -9.18 1.05 4.79
C TRP A 479 -10.52 0.32 4.85
N THR A 480 -10.74 -0.56 5.84
CA THR A 480 -11.93 -1.43 5.89
C THR A 480 -13.08 -0.55 6.34
N ASN A 481 -12.81 0.29 7.33
CA ASN A 481 -13.73 1.30 7.83
C ASN A 481 -14.06 2.30 6.73
N GLY A 482 -13.03 2.76 6.00
CA GLY A 482 -13.15 3.75 4.95
C GLY A 482 -14.00 3.26 3.77
N VAL A 483 -13.69 2.08 3.24
CA VAL A 483 -14.42 1.47 2.13
C VAL A 483 -15.83 1.06 2.55
N THR A 484 -16.01 0.49 3.74
CA THR A 484 -17.34 0.13 4.26
C THR A 484 -18.25 1.34 4.35
N SER A 485 -17.77 2.46 4.90
CA SER A 485 -18.51 3.73 4.92
C SER A 485 -18.92 4.17 3.52
N ARG A 486 -17.99 4.10 2.57
CA ARG A 486 -18.23 4.48 1.18
C ARG A 486 -19.26 3.58 0.48
N LEU A 487 -19.22 2.28 0.75
CA LEU A 487 -20.18 1.32 0.21
C LEU A 487 -21.57 1.47 0.83
N TYR A 488 -21.69 1.79 2.12
CA TYR A 488 -22.99 2.14 2.70
C TYR A 488 -23.62 3.33 2.00
N ARG A 489 -22.86 4.41 1.84
CA ARG A 489 -23.34 5.61 1.13
C ARG A 489 -23.78 5.30 -0.30
N LEU A 490 -22.99 4.51 -1.02
CA LEU A 490 -23.33 4.07 -2.39
C LEU A 490 -24.65 3.30 -2.48
N LEU A 491 -25.06 2.59 -1.43
CA LEU A 491 -26.30 1.81 -1.42
C LEU A 491 -27.50 2.56 -0.81
N GLU A 492 -27.25 3.69 -0.16
CA GLU A 492 -28.29 4.63 0.33
C GLU A 492 -28.76 5.57 -0.81
N ASP A 493 -27.88 5.87 -1.78
CA ASP A 493 -28.15 6.61 -3.03
C ASP A 493 -28.76 5.72 -4.13
#